data_AF-A0AAQ3UY39-F1
#
_entry.id   AF-A0AAQ3UY39-F1
#
_cell.length_a   1.000
_cell.length_b   1.000
_cell.length_c   1.000
_cell.angle_alpha   90.00
_cell.angle_beta   90.00
_cell.angle_gamma   90.00
#
_symmetry.space_group_name_H-M   'P 1'
#
loop_
_entity.id
_entity.type
_entity.pdbx_description
1 polymer ?
#
loop_
_entity_poly.entity_id
_entity_poly.type
_entity_poly.pdbx_seq_one_letter_code
_entity_poly.pdbx_strand_id
1 'polypeptide(L)'
;MAVAFKMSSSQVLAAVALPVSTRPIHIESSAFLGHAGENGTIDGQGSVWWDMWKKRTLPFTRPHLLELMYSTDVVVSNLVFQDSPFWNVHPVYCSNVVIANVTVLAPHDSPNTDGIDIDSSNNVCVEDCYISVGDDLISIKSGWDEYGIAFSRPSSGITIRRISGSGPFAGFAVGSETSGGVENVFVEHMDFFSMGVGIHIKTNLGRGGFIRNITVSEVTLNGARFGLRIAGDVGGHPDTSYNPNMLPAVDSVTIKNVWGQNIKQAGLVRGIRNSVFSRICLSNVKLYGSAAIGPWKCRDVSGGALDVQPSPCTELASTSEKGSCTVSSAVKVILSGFNPELHMSWNSAIASRPFPWTASPVSIALASPAQARSTTDMVTELGWTSSFCISLKK
;
A
#
# COMPACT_ATOMS: atom_id res chain seq x y z
N MET A 1 3.55 11.62 20.16
CA MET A 1 4.77 11.97 19.41
C MET A 1 4.51 11.51 17.98
N ALA A 2 4.24 12.43 17.07
CA ALA A 2 4.15 12.15 15.64
C ALA A 2 5.21 13.03 14.98
N VAL A 3 6.05 12.44 14.13
CA VAL A 3 7.14 13.16 13.46
C VAL A 3 6.58 13.67 12.15
N ALA A 4 6.32 14.98 12.06
CA ALA A 4 5.98 15.66 10.82
C ALA A 4 7.19 16.48 10.36
N PHE A 5 7.66 16.22 9.15
CA PHE A 5 8.86 16.83 8.57
C PHE A 5 8.50 18.13 7.85
N LYS A 6 9.19 19.23 8.18
CA LYS A 6 9.19 20.46 7.37
C LYS A 6 10.59 20.62 6.78
N MET A 7 10.70 20.47 5.46
CA MET A 7 11.95 20.64 4.72
C MET A 7 12.14 22.10 4.31
N SER A 8 13.33 22.65 4.61
CA SER A 8 13.92 23.71 3.80
C SER A 8 15.05 23.11 2.98
N SER A 9 15.24 23.67 1.79
CA SER A 9 16.25 23.32 0.79
C SER A 9 17.63 23.00 1.38
N SER A 10 18.25 21.96 0.82
CA SER A 10 19.56 21.36 1.09
C SER A 10 19.66 20.35 2.26
N GLN A 11 20.10 19.14 1.89
CA GLN A 11 20.11 17.89 2.65
C GLN A 11 20.85 17.99 4.00
N VAL A 12 20.17 17.68 5.11
CA VAL A 12 20.71 17.03 6.33
C VAL A 12 19.55 16.33 7.06
N LEU A 13 19.73 15.05 7.40
CA LEU A 13 18.82 14.28 8.25
C LEU A 13 18.90 14.83 9.69
N ALA A 14 17.88 15.55 10.15
CA ALA A 14 17.75 15.96 11.55
C ALA A 14 16.31 15.72 12.02
N ALA A 15 16.14 14.77 12.93
CA ALA A 15 14.88 14.51 13.62
C ALA A 15 14.65 15.60 14.68
N VAL A 16 13.60 16.41 14.50
CA VAL A 16 13.12 17.35 15.53
C VAL A 16 11.64 17.08 15.77
N ALA A 17 11.31 16.72 17.01
CA ALA A 17 9.94 16.60 17.46
C ALA A 17 9.28 17.98 17.52
N LEU A 18 8.21 18.19 16.75
CA LEU A 18 7.35 19.37 16.85
C LEU A 18 5.94 18.98 17.30
N PRO A 19 5.23 19.86 18.02
CA PRO A 19 3.89 19.59 18.52
C PRO A 19 2.87 19.44 17.39
N VAL A 20 1.86 18.62 17.66
CA VAL A 20 0.74 18.24 16.77
C VAL A 20 0.18 19.45 16.00
N SER A 21 0.48 19.54 14.70
CA SER A 21 -0.14 20.50 13.78
C SER A 21 -1.46 19.92 13.27
N THR A 22 -2.54 20.70 13.37
CA THR A 22 -3.90 20.34 12.88
C THR A 22 -4.09 20.60 11.38
N ARG A 23 -3.01 20.84 10.61
CA ARG A 23 -3.07 21.10 9.17
C ARG A 23 -2.13 20.17 8.40
N PRO A 24 -2.57 19.56 7.28
CA PRO A 24 -1.71 18.76 6.42
C PRO A 24 -0.55 19.61 5.87
N ILE A 25 0.65 19.03 5.85
CA ILE A 25 1.81 19.62 5.18
C ILE A 25 1.81 19.10 3.74
N HIS A 26 1.64 20.01 2.78
CA HIS A 26 1.75 19.70 1.36
C HIS A 26 3.23 19.61 0.98
N ILE A 27 3.66 18.48 0.41
CA ILE A 27 5.02 18.29 -0.10
C ILE A 27 4.91 18.10 -1.62
N GLU A 28 5.41 19.07 -2.39
CA GLU A 28 5.34 19.07 -3.86
C GLU A 28 6.41 18.19 -4.53
N SER A 29 7.43 17.77 -3.78
CA SER A 29 8.42 16.76 -4.19
C SER A 29 9.24 16.32 -2.97
N SER A 30 9.42 15.02 -2.76
CA SER A 30 10.33 14.51 -1.71
C SER A 30 11.01 13.22 -2.11
N ALA A 31 12.27 13.08 -1.72
CA ALA A 31 13.03 11.85 -1.84
C ALA A 31 13.53 11.43 -0.46
N PHE A 32 13.07 10.28 0.02
CA PHE A 32 13.57 9.61 1.21
C PHE A 32 14.51 8.50 0.74
N LEU A 33 15.82 8.72 0.87
CA LEU A 33 16.85 7.83 0.32
C LEU A 33 17.77 7.34 1.44
N GLY A 34 18.03 6.03 1.49
CA GLY A 34 19.23 5.50 2.15
C GLY A 34 20.50 5.77 1.32
N HIS A 35 21.64 5.82 1.99
CA HIS A 35 22.94 5.96 1.31
C HIS A 35 23.35 4.64 0.63
N ALA A 36 24.01 4.72 -0.53
CA ALA A 36 24.56 3.54 -1.20
C ALA A 36 25.62 2.88 -0.30
N GLY A 37 25.31 1.68 0.19
CA GLY A 37 26.20 0.87 1.05
C GLY A 37 25.64 0.56 2.44
N GLU A 38 24.70 1.36 2.95
CA GLU A 38 24.00 1.14 4.23
C GLU A 38 22.55 1.61 4.09
N ASN A 39 21.58 0.68 4.12
CA ASN A 39 20.17 1.07 4.14
C ASN A 39 19.89 1.81 5.45
N GLY A 40 19.41 3.06 5.36
CA GLY A 40 19.02 3.84 6.53
C GLY A 40 17.83 3.18 7.23
N THR A 41 17.90 3.00 8.55
CA THR A 41 16.81 2.42 9.35
C THR A 41 15.99 3.51 10.04
N ILE A 42 14.67 3.44 9.87
CA ILE A 42 13.69 4.21 10.63
C ILE A 42 13.03 3.23 11.61
N ASP A 43 13.40 3.31 12.89
CA ASP A 43 12.89 2.43 13.96
C ASP A 43 11.79 3.14 14.77
N GLY A 44 10.59 2.57 14.77
CA GLY A 44 9.41 3.07 15.46
C GLY A 44 9.32 2.69 16.94
N GLN A 45 10.14 1.76 17.42
CA GLN A 45 10.14 1.22 18.78
C GLN A 45 8.72 0.84 19.26
N GLY A 46 7.98 0.13 18.40
CA GLY A 46 6.54 -0.12 18.53
C GLY A 46 6.11 -0.96 19.73
N SER A 47 7.02 -1.67 20.40
CA SER A 47 6.71 -2.60 21.50
C SER A 47 5.84 -2.00 22.61
N VAL A 48 6.13 -0.78 23.05
CA VAL A 48 5.35 -0.07 24.08
C VAL A 48 3.91 0.17 23.61
N TRP A 49 3.74 0.54 22.33
CA TRP A 49 2.43 0.81 21.74
C TRP A 49 1.61 -0.47 21.57
N TRP A 50 2.24 -1.57 21.17
CA TRP A 50 1.59 -2.87 21.01
C TRP A 50 1.14 -3.41 22.37
N ASP A 51 1.96 -3.25 23.42
CA ASP A 51 1.60 -3.63 24.79
C ASP A 51 0.40 -2.84 25.29
N MET A 52 0.39 -1.52 25.09
CA MET A 52 -0.74 -0.68 25.48
C MET A 52 -2.00 -1.04 24.70
N TRP A 53 -1.89 -1.35 23.41
CA TRP A 53 -3.00 -1.80 22.56
C TRP A 53 -3.58 -3.13 23.05
N LYS A 54 -2.72 -4.13 23.27
CA LYS A 54 -3.09 -5.46 23.78
C LYS A 54 -3.80 -5.35 25.14
N LYS A 55 -3.36 -4.41 25.99
CA LYS A 55 -3.96 -4.13 27.32
C LYS A 55 -5.17 -3.19 27.27
N ARG A 56 -5.52 -2.63 26.10
CA ARG A 56 -6.58 -1.60 25.94
C ARG A 56 -6.39 -0.37 26.84
N THR A 57 -5.14 0.07 26.97
CA THR A 57 -4.73 1.21 27.83
C THR A 57 -4.26 2.43 27.03
N LEU A 58 -4.41 2.39 25.71
CA LEU A 58 -4.07 3.50 24.84
C LEU A 58 -4.98 4.72 25.12
N PRO A 59 -4.41 5.90 25.42
CA PRO A 59 -5.20 7.12 25.56
C PRO A 59 -5.63 7.70 24.21
N PHE A 60 -4.88 7.39 23.14
CA PHE A 60 -5.08 7.88 21.77
C PHE A 60 -4.71 6.80 20.76
N THR A 61 -4.97 7.04 19.47
CA THR A 61 -4.52 6.17 18.38
C THR A 61 -3.00 6.08 18.31
N ARG A 62 -2.50 4.95 17.80
CA ARG A 62 -1.07 4.73 17.57
C ARG A 62 -0.64 5.49 16.31
N PRO A 63 0.56 6.09 16.28
CA PRO A 63 1.05 6.78 15.10
C PRO A 63 1.50 5.80 14.02
N HIS A 64 1.37 6.20 12.75
CA HIS A 64 2.08 5.58 11.63
C HIS A 64 3.58 5.86 11.71
N LEU A 65 4.41 5.03 11.08
CA LEU A 65 5.85 5.27 11.02
C LEU A 65 6.21 6.34 9.98
N LEU A 66 5.68 6.21 8.76
CA LEU A 66 5.75 7.22 7.70
C LEU A 66 4.36 7.43 7.10
N GLU A 67 3.79 8.62 7.32
CA GLU A 67 2.53 9.04 6.73
C GLU A 67 2.76 10.24 5.81
N LEU A 68 2.50 10.02 4.52
CA LEU A 68 2.63 11.03 3.47
C LEU A 68 1.23 11.48 3.12
N MET A 69 0.92 12.75 3.36
CA MET A 69 -0.43 13.28 3.14
C MET A 69 -0.41 14.32 2.02
N TYR A 70 -1.37 14.24 1.11
CA TYR A 70 -1.59 15.25 0.06
C TYR A 70 -0.32 15.61 -0.72
N SER A 71 0.57 14.65 -0.97
CA SER A 71 1.88 14.93 -1.58
C SER A 71 1.92 14.49 -3.04
N THR A 72 2.74 15.15 -3.85
CA THR A 72 2.94 14.80 -5.26
C THR A 72 4.42 14.56 -5.52
N ASP A 73 4.74 13.67 -6.46
CA ASP A 73 6.11 13.36 -6.90
C ASP A 73 7.02 12.93 -5.73
N VAL A 74 6.62 11.83 -5.08
CA VAL A 74 7.30 11.29 -3.90
C VAL A 74 8.08 10.03 -4.26
N VAL A 75 9.31 9.94 -3.75
CA VAL A 75 10.16 8.75 -3.84
C VAL A 75 10.57 8.31 -2.44
N VAL A 76 10.31 7.06 -2.09
CA VAL A 76 10.80 6.38 -0.88
C VAL A 76 11.63 5.19 -1.34
N SER A 77 12.93 5.19 -1.07
CA SER A 77 13.77 4.07 -1.50
C SER A 77 15.01 3.80 -0.65
N ASN A 78 15.46 2.54 -0.67
CA ASN A 78 16.68 2.10 0.02
C ASN A 78 16.62 2.29 1.55
N LEU A 79 15.46 2.04 2.17
CA LEU A 79 15.23 2.22 3.61
C LEU A 79 14.77 0.93 4.27
N VAL A 80 15.10 0.80 5.56
CA VAL A 80 14.51 -0.19 6.46
C VAL A 80 13.51 0.52 7.37
N PHE A 81 12.25 0.11 7.34
CA PHE A 81 11.23 0.49 8.30
C PHE A 81 11.12 -0.63 9.34
N GLN A 82 11.35 -0.30 10.61
CA GLN A 82 11.40 -1.29 11.68
C GLN A 82 10.43 -0.93 12.81
N ASP A 83 9.71 -1.93 13.29
CA ASP A 83 8.91 -1.88 14.52
C ASP A 83 7.95 -0.68 14.60
N SER A 84 7.16 -0.46 13.54
CA SER A 84 6.13 0.59 13.55
C SER A 84 5.11 0.38 14.69
N PRO A 85 4.70 1.44 15.41
CA PRO A 85 3.59 1.37 16.34
C PRO A 85 2.26 0.93 15.70
N PHE A 86 2.05 1.22 14.41
CA PHE A 86 0.85 0.92 13.62
C PHE A 86 1.27 0.64 12.15
N TRP A 87 0.58 1.18 11.13
CA TRP A 87 1.02 1.00 9.73
C TRP A 87 2.41 1.61 9.49
N ASN A 88 3.19 0.99 8.59
CA ASN A 88 4.57 1.39 8.34
C ASN A 88 4.65 2.55 7.33
N VAL A 89 4.20 2.35 6.09
CA VAL A 89 4.27 3.37 5.03
C VAL A 89 2.87 3.65 4.48
N HIS A 90 2.36 4.86 4.69
CA HIS A 90 1.00 5.26 4.37
C HIS A 90 0.96 6.52 3.47
N PRO A 91 1.13 6.38 2.14
CA PRO A 91 0.74 7.41 1.21
C PRO A 91 -0.78 7.53 1.15
N VAL A 92 -1.29 8.61 1.75
CA VAL A 92 -2.69 8.98 1.75
C VAL A 92 -2.90 10.27 0.99
N TYR A 93 -3.85 10.26 0.06
CA TYR A 93 -4.14 11.42 -0.77
C TYR A 93 -2.96 11.89 -1.65
N CYS A 94 -2.05 11.00 -2.02
CA CYS A 94 -0.86 11.34 -2.80
C CYS A 94 -1.03 11.11 -4.31
N SER A 95 -0.18 11.74 -5.12
CA SER A 95 -0.08 11.50 -6.57
C SER A 95 1.37 11.22 -6.96
N ASN A 96 1.60 10.33 -7.93
CA ASN A 96 2.94 10.03 -8.46
C ASN A 96 3.92 9.62 -7.36
N VAL A 97 3.70 8.45 -6.77
CA VAL A 97 4.51 7.93 -5.66
C VAL A 97 5.30 6.70 -6.13
N VAL A 98 6.60 6.66 -5.84
CA VAL A 98 7.46 5.50 -6.04
C VAL A 98 7.98 5.02 -4.69
N ILE A 99 7.73 3.77 -4.34
CA ILE A 99 8.30 3.09 -3.18
C ILE A 99 9.13 1.91 -3.69
N ALA A 100 10.45 1.98 -3.60
CA ALA A 100 11.34 1.02 -4.24
C ALA A 100 12.49 0.56 -3.35
N ASN A 101 12.85 -0.72 -3.37
CA ASN A 101 13.97 -1.26 -2.58
C ASN A 101 13.85 -0.94 -1.08
N VAL A 102 12.67 -1.15 -0.48
CA VAL A 102 12.46 -0.96 0.96
C VAL A 102 12.30 -2.32 1.65
N THR A 103 12.76 -2.36 2.90
CA THR A 103 12.55 -3.49 3.80
C THR A 103 11.65 -3.04 4.94
N VAL A 104 10.60 -3.79 5.24
CA VAL A 104 9.66 -3.46 6.33
C VAL A 104 9.58 -4.65 7.30
N LEU A 105 9.88 -4.40 8.57
CA LEU A 105 10.04 -5.44 9.58
C LEU A 105 9.25 -5.10 10.84
N ALA A 106 8.42 -6.04 11.29
CA ALA A 106 7.82 -6.05 12.61
C ALA A 106 7.54 -7.50 13.05
N PRO A 107 7.49 -7.81 14.36
CA PRO A 107 7.14 -9.14 14.85
C PRO A 107 5.78 -9.61 14.32
N HIS A 108 5.61 -10.91 14.02
CA HIS A 108 4.33 -11.39 13.47
C HIS A 108 3.14 -11.25 14.43
N ASP A 109 3.37 -11.01 15.72
CA ASP A 109 2.31 -10.75 16.71
C ASP A 109 2.10 -9.25 17.00
N SER A 110 2.72 -8.34 16.23
CA SER A 110 2.49 -6.90 16.34
C SER A 110 1.18 -6.48 15.66
N PRO A 111 0.24 -5.85 16.39
CA PRO A 111 -1.09 -5.57 15.88
C PRO A 111 -1.08 -4.45 14.83
N ASN A 112 -1.73 -4.66 13.67
CA ASN A 112 -1.95 -3.64 12.65
C ASN A 112 -0.64 -2.97 12.18
N THR A 113 0.36 -3.81 11.91
CA THR A 113 1.67 -3.37 11.43
C THR A 113 1.78 -3.56 9.93
N ASP A 114 0.72 -3.23 9.20
CA ASP A 114 0.64 -3.30 7.75
C ASP A 114 1.90 -2.68 7.10
N GLY A 115 2.39 -3.31 6.03
CA GLY A 115 3.66 -2.93 5.41
C GLY A 115 3.55 -1.63 4.61
N ILE A 116 2.73 -1.63 3.56
CA ILE A 116 2.48 -0.45 2.73
C ILE A 116 0.98 -0.31 2.49
N ASP A 117 0.41 0.82 2.93
CA ASP A 117 -1.00 1.17 2.79
C ASP A 117 -1.17 2.30 1.79
N ILE A 118 -1.66 1.98 0.59
CA ILE A 118 -1.95 2.99 -0.43
C ILE A 118 -3.40 3.43 -0.26
N ASP A 119 -3.62 4.64 0.25
CA ASP A 119 -4.97 5.15 0.52
C ASP A 119 -5.30 6.38 -0.33
N SER A 120 -6.41 6.31 -1.07
CA SER A 120 -6.97 7.42 -1.85
C SER A 120 -5.92 8.14 -2.71
N SER A 121 -5.00 7.37 -3.29
CA SER A 121 -3.80 7.88 -3.97
C SER A 121 -3.74 7.39 -5.41
N ASN A 122 -3.14 8.18 -6.30
CA ASN A 122 -3.10 7.87 -7.72
C ASN A 122 -1.69 7.83 -8.31
N ASN A 123 -1.49 7.00 -9.33
CA ASN A 123 -0.17 6.79 -9.97
C ASN A 123 0.90 6.35 -8.95
N VAL A 124 0.69 5.20 -8.31
CA VAL A 124 1.62 4.67 -7.30
C VAL A 124 2.34 3.44 -7.85
N CYS A 125 3.66 3.41 -7.71
CA CYS A 125 4.50 2.27 -8.03
C CYS A 125 5.19 1.75 -6.77
N VAL A 126 4.99 0.48 -6.44
CA VAL A 126 5.68 -0.21 -5.34
C VAL A 126 6.48 -1.37 -5.91
N GLU A 127 7.79 -1.41 -5.66
CA GLU A 127 8.63 -2.44 -6.24
C GLU A 127 9.87 -2.85 -5.45
N ASP A 128 10.34 -4.07 -5.68
CA ASP A 128 11.59 -4.59 -5.11
C ASP A 128 11.63 -4.53 -3.58
N CYS A 129 10.50 -4.85 -2.92
CA CYS A 129 10.39 -4.74 -1.47
C CYS A 129 10.42 -6.11 -0.78
N TYR A 130 10.97 -6.13 0.43
CA TYR A 130 10.83 -7.25 1.37
C TYR A 130 10.00 -6.81 2.58
N ILE A 131 8.93 -7.52 2.89
CA ILE A 131 7.97 -7.14 3.94
C ILE A 131 7.71 -8.33 4.86
N SER A 132 8.00 -8.19 6.15
CA SER A 132 7.69 -9.20 7.15
C SER A 132 7.10 -8.54 8.39
N VAL A 133 5.78 -8.65 8.55
CA VAL A 133 5.03 -7.87 9.55
C VAL A 133 3.89 -8.68 10.19
N GLY A 134 3.24 -8.10 11.20
CA GLY A 134 2.14 -8.72 11.93
C GLY A 134 0.75 -8.54 11.32
N ASP A 135 0.61 -7.83 10.20
CA ASP A 135 -0.66 -7.64 9.46
C ASP A 135 -0.45 -7.78 7.93
N ASP A 136 -1.25 -7.11 7.10
CA ASP A 136 -1.16 -7.20 5.64
C ASP A 136 0.19 -6.65 5.11
N LEU A 137 0.84 -7.32 4.14
CA LEU A 137 2.11 -6.81 3.60
C LEU A 137 1.87 -5.56 2.74
N ILE A 138 0.86 -5.60 1.87
CA ILE A 138 0.42 -4.47 1.05
C ILE A 138 -1.11 -4.40 1.10
N SER A 139 -1.63 -3.21 1.39
CA SER A 139 -3.07 -2.91 1.42
C SER A 139 -3.38 -1.72 0.50
N ILE A 140 -4.42 -1.84 -0.33
CA ILE A 140 -4.96 -0.70 -1.08
C ILE A 140 -6.30 -0.31 -0.49
N LYS A 141 -6.43 0.95 -0.08
CA LYS A 141 -7.58 1.56 0.58
C LYS A 141 -8.03 2.82 -0.15
N SER A 142 -9.19 3.35 0.20
CA SER A 142 -9.70 4.64 -0.27
C SER A 142 -10.70 5.23 0.71
N GLY A 143 -10.31 5.31 1.98
CA GLY A 143 -11.17 5.77 3.07
C GLY A 143 -12.33 4.82 3.41
N TRP A 144 -13.01 5.13 4.49
CA TRP A 144 -14.02 4.28 5.11
C TRP A 144 -15.40 4.93 5.11
N ASP A 145 -16.40 4.09 4.87
CA ASP A 145 -17.83 4.35 4.93
C ASP A 145 -18.25 5.74 4.40
N GLU A 146 -19.05 6.49 5.15
CA GLU A 146 -19.57 7.79 4.75
C GLU A 146 -18.47 8.83 4.48
N TYR A 147 -17.33 8.74 5.16
CA TYR A 147 -16.22 9.68 4.97
C TYR A 147 -15.52 9.43 3.64
N GLY A 148 -15.24 8.16 3.31
CA GLY A 148 -14.68 7.80 2.01
C GLY A 148 -15.66 8.06 0.87
N ILE A 149 -16.96 7.78 1.07
CA ILE A 149 -18.02 8.09 0.10
C ILE A 149 -18.11 9.61 -0.13
N ALA A 150 -18.11 10.42 0.93
CA ALA A 150 -18.22 11.87 0.82
C ALA A 150 -16.97 12.50 0.20
N PHE A 151 -15.78 12.00 0.55
CA PHE A 151 -14.53 12.49 -0.02
C PHE A 151 -14.37 12.08 -1.49
N SER A 152 -14.91 10.92 -1.87
CA SER A 152 -15.04 10.46 -3.26
C SER A 152 -13.72 10.47 -4.04
N ARG A 153 -12.63 10.08 -3.37
CA ARG A 153 -11.31 9.98 -3.98
C ARG A 153 -10.87 8.52 -4.08
N PRO A 154 -10.77 7.96 -5.29
CA PRO A 154 -10.33 6.58 -5.45
C PRO A 154 -8.82 6.44 -5.28
N SER A 155 -8.40 5.22 -4.94
CA SER A 155 -7.04 4.75 -5.20
C SER A 155 -6.97 4.20 -6.61
N SER A 156 -6.12 4.77 -7.47
CA SER A 156 -6.12 4.42 -8.90
C SER A 156 -4.78 4.47 -9.62
N GLY A 157 -4.60 3.62 -10.63
CA GLY A 157 -3.35 3.58 -11.40
C GLY A 157 -2.18 3.09 -10.54
N ILE A 158 -2.35 1.92 -9.92
CA ILE A 158 -1.37 1.37 -8.97
C ILE A 158 -0.66 0.18 -9.63
N THR A 159 0.67 0.18 -9.58
CA THR A 159 1.51 -0.95 -10.02
C THR A 159 2.33 -1.46 -8.86
N ILE A 160 2.20 -2.75 -8.52
CA ILE A 160 2.95 -3.41 -7.46
C ILE A 160 3.70 -4.60 -8.06
N ARG A 161 5.02 -4.66 -7.91
CA ARG A 161 5.79 -5.75 -8.52
C ARG A 161 7.05 -6.17 -7.76
N ARG A 162 7.43 -7.45 -7.84
CA ARG A 162 8.64 -8.00 -7.17
C ARG A 162 8.62 -7.72 -5.66
N ILE A 163 7.59 -8.24 -5.00
CA ILE A 163 7.45 -8.14 -3.55
C ILE A 163 7.59 -9.54 -2.98
N SER A 164 8.38 -9.66 -1.91
CA SER A 164 8.52 -10.90 -1.17
C SER A 164 8.27 -10.68 0.32
N GLY A 165 7.75 -11.68 1.03
CA GLY A 165 7.45 -11.47 2.44
C GLY A 165 6.62 -12.53 3.15
N SER A 166 6.39 -12.29 4.43
CA SER A 166 5.57 -13.16 5.29
C SER A 166 4.81 -12.41 6.38
N GLY A 167 3.67 -12.97 6.77
CA GLY A 167 2.89 -12.45 7.88
C GLY A 167 1.63 -13.29 8.15
N PRO A 168 0.97 -13.13 9.29
CA PRO A 168 -0.20 -13.94 9.63
C PRO A 168 -1.50 -13.50 8.93
N PHE A 169 -1.46 -12.42 8.14
CA PHE A 169 -2.59 -11.82 7.41
C PHE A 169 -2.39 -11.88 5.89
N ALA A 170 -2.81 -10.89 5.11
CA ALA A 170 -2.79 -10.94 3.66
C ALA A 170 -1.42 -10.58 3.06
N GLY A 171 -1.02 -11.30 2.00
CA GLY A 171 0.19 -10.94 1.23
C GLY A 171 -0.09 -9.70 0.39
N PHE A 172 -1.17 -9.77 -0.40
CA PHE A 172 -1.71 -8.62 -1.12
C PHE A 172 -3.19 -8.45 -0.78
N ALA A 173 -3.56 -7.24 -0.37
CA ALA A 173 -4.91 -6.87 -0.02
C ALA A 173 -5.45 -5.67 -0.82
N VAL A 174 -6.73 -5.75 -1.17
CA VAL A 174 -7.56 -4.57 -1.45
C VAL A 174 -8.61 -4.48 -0.35
N GLY A 175 -8.65 -3.36 0.37
CA GLY A 175 -9.62 -3.03 1.40
C GLY A 175 -9.20 -3.36 2.84
N SER A 176 -10.15 -3.39 3.79
CA SER A 176 -11.60 -3.28 3.57
C SER A 176 -12.12 -1.86 3.32
N GLU A 177 -11.33 -0.83 3.63
CA GLU A 177 -11.72 0.58 3.55
C GLU A 177 -11.61 1.03 2.10
N THR A 178 -12.65 0.82 1.29
CA THR A 178 -12.64 1.07 -0.16
C THR A 178 -13.73 2.05 -0.61
N SER A 179 -14.15 2.94 0.29
CA SER A 179 -15.40 3.69 0.14
C SER A 179 -15.33 4.81 -0.90
N GLY A 180 -14.14 5.36 -1.14
CA GLY A 180 -13.85 6.28 -2.25
C GLY A 180 -13.62 5.58 -3.59
N GLY A 181 -13.55 4.25 -3.60
CA GLY A 181 -13.32 3.42 -4.78
C GLY A 181 -11.86 2.99 -4.97
N VAL A 182 -11.64 1.84 -5.60
CA VAL A 182 -10.33 1.32 -5.98
C VAL A 182 -10.39 0.84 -7.42
N GLU A 183 -9.51 1.33 -8.28
CA GLU A 183 -9.52 0.92 -9.68
C GLU A 183 -8.16 0.90 -10.38
N ASN A 184 -8.06 0.11 -11.44
CA ASN A 184 -6.88 0.07 -12.31
C ASN A 184 -5.60 -0.26 -11.50
N VAL A 185 -5.63 -1.45 -10.87
CA VAL A 185 -4.53 -1.97 -10.06
C VAL A 185 -3.91 -3.14 -10.80
N PHE A 186 -2.59 -3.12 -10.94
CA PHE A 186 -1.81 -4.17 -11.58
C PHE A 186 -0.74 -4.70 -10.61
N VAL A 187 -0.77 -5.99 -10.32
CA VAL A 187 0.14 -6.66 -9.39
C VAL A 187 0.81 -7.85 -10.11
N GLU A 188 2.14 -7.94 -10.04
CA GLU A 188 2.89 -9.03 -10.67
C GLU A 188 4.14 -9.47 -9.89
N HIS A 189 4.53 -10.74 -9.99
CA HIS A 189 5.77 -11.26 -9.40
C HIS A 189 5.80 -11.12 -7.87
N MET A 190 4.84 -11.76 -7.19
CA MET A 190 4.79 -11.83 -5.73
C MET A 190 5.32 -13.18 -5.24
N ASP A 191 6.13 -13.17 -4.18
CA ASP A 191 6.61 -14.40 -3.52
C ASP A 191 6.31 -14.36 -2.02
N PHE A 192 5.25 -15.04 -1.60
CA PHE A 192 4.76 -14.98 -0.23
C PHE A 192 4.90 -16.31 0.50
N PHE A 193 5.42 -16.24 1.72
CA PHE A 193 5.63 -17.39 2.58
C PHE A 193 4.88 -17.26 3.91
N SER A 194 4.38 -18.37 4.43
CA SER A 194 3.71 -18.47 5.74
C SER A 194 2.52 -17.51 5.94
N MET A 195 1.77 -17.21 4.87
CA MET A 195 0.69 -16.22 4.91
C MET A 195 -0.59 -16.69 5.61
N GLY A 196 -1.33 -15.76 6.21
CA GLY A 196 -2.73 -15.99 6.57
C GLY A 196 -3.65 -16.12 5.35
N VAL A 197 -3.48 -15.23 4.38
CA VAL A 197 -4.17 -15.23 3.08
C VAL A 197 -3.16 -14.79 2.02
N GLY A 198 -3.04 -15.50 0.90
CA GLY A 198 -2.16 -15.05 -0.19
C GLY A 198 -2.66 -13.75 -0.83
N ILE A 199 -3.83 -13.83 -1.48
CA ILE A 199 -4.49 -12.70 -2.13
C ILE A 199 -5.85 -12.46 -1.47
N HIS A 200 -6.13 -11.23 -1.02
CA HIS A 200 -7.35 -10.89 -0.29
C HIS A 200 -8.05 -9.64 -0.82
N ILE A 201 -9.23 -9.78 -1.43
CA ILE A 201 -10.09 -8.63 -1.75
C ILE A 201 -11.21 -8.57 -0.71
N LYS A 202 -11.30 -7.44 -0.02
CA LYS A 202 -12.09 -7.24 1.19
C LYS A 202 -13.05 -6.07 1.00
N THR A 203 -14.32 -6.27 1.29
CA THR A 203 -15.30 -5.19 1.42
C THR A 203 -16.44 -5.62 2.35
N ASN A 204 -17.40 -4.73 2.61
CA ASN A 204 -18.57 -4.98 3.45
C ASN A 204 -19.79 -4.21 2.94
N LEU A 205 -20.99 -4.67 3.33
CA LEU A 205 -22.17 -3.80 3.39
C LEU A 205 -21.82 -2.52 4.15
N GLY A 206 -22.23 -1.37 3.64
CA GLY A 206 -21.91 -0.07 4.23
C GLY A 206 -20.72 0.64 3.61
N ARG A 207 -19.80 -0.10 2.95
CA ARG A 207 -18.64 0.52 2.31
C ARG A 207 -19.02 1.40 1.11
N GLY A 208 -20.06 1.04 0.36
CA GLY A 208 -20.33 1.70 -0.91
C GLY A 208 -19.13 1.63 -1.86
N GLY A 209 -18.96 2.64 -2.72
CA GLY A 209 -17.83 2.71 -3.64
C GLY A 209 -17.75 1.53 -4.61
N PHE A 210 -16.56 1.30 -5.15
CA PHE A 210 -16.30 0.23 -6.11
C PHE A 210 -14.89 -0.35 -5.96
N ILE A 211 -14.70 -1.60 -6.36
CA ILE A 211 -13.41 -2.23 -6.57
C ILE A 211 -13.44 -2.81 -7.99
N ARG A 212 -12.67 -2.23 -8.92
CA ARG A 212 -12.73 -2.68 -10.32
C ARG A 212 -11.40 -2.67 -11.07
N ASN A 213 -11.31 -3.46 -12.13
CA ASN A 213 -10.12 -3.53 -12.99
C ASN A 213 -8.86 -3.88 -12.17
N ILE A 214 -8.94 -4.94 -11.38
CA ILE A 214 -7.84 -5.44 -10.56
C ILE A 214 -7.22 -6.63 -11.29
N THR A 215 -5.92 -6.57 -11.59
CA THR A 215 -5.18 -7.69 -12.17
C THR A 215 -4.07 -8.10 -11.22
N VAL A 216 -4.09 -9.34 -10.76
CA VAL A 216 -3.01 -9.96 -9.98
C VAL A 216 -2.45 -11.12 -10.79
N SER A 217 -1.14 -11.15 -10.99
CA SER A 217 -0.50 -12.18 -11.78
C SER A 217 0.83 -12.64 -11.21
N GLU A 218 1.26 -13.85 -11.57
CA GLU A 218 2.58 -14.37 -11.21
C GLU A 218 2.84 -14.34 -9.70
N VAL A 219 2.03 -15.10 -8.97
CA VAL A 219 2.11 -15.18 -7.51
C VAL A 219 2.55 -16.58 -7.10
N THR A 220 3.62 -16.65 -6.32
CA THR A 220 4.06 -17.87 -5.64
C THR A 220 3.65 -17.81 -4.18
N LEU A 221 3.03 -18.88 -3.69
CA LEU A 221 2.60 -19.02 -2.29
C LEU A 221 3.23 -20.27 -1.68
N ASN A 222 3.84 -20.14 -0.51
CA ASN A 222 4.30 -21.29 0.27
C ASN A 222 3.78 -21.22 1.70
N GLY A 223 2.91 -22.16 2.09
CA GLY A 223 2.46 -22.27 3.48
C GLY A 223 1.33 -21.31 3.86
N ALA A 224 0.49 -20.90 2.91
CA ALA A 224 -0.64 -20.00 3.19
C ALA A 224 -1.86 -20.74 3.80
N ARG A 225 -2.52 -20.12 4.80
CA ARG A 225 -3.77 -20.67 5.35
C ARG A 225 -4.92 -20.60 4.35
N PHE A 226 -5.04 -19.51 3.60
CA PHE A 226 -5.89 -19.40 2.41
C PHE A 226 -5.04 -18.99 1.22
N GLY A 227 -5.17 -19.66 0.07
CA GLY A 227 -4.54 -19.21 -1.16
C GLY A 227 -5.14 -17.89 -1.64
N LEU A 228 -6.45 -17.86 -1.81
CA LEU A 228 -7.20 -16.71 -2.33
C LEU A 228 -8.50 -16.49 -1.56
N ARG A 229 -8.78 -15.23 -1.19
CA ARG A 229 -10.06 -14.84 -0.59
C ARG A 229 -10.60 -13.56 -1.22
N ILE A 230 -11.83 -13.58 -1.69
CA ILE A 230 -12.58 -12.39 -2.14
C ILE A 230 -13.86 -12.39 -1.31
N ALA A 231 -14.05 -11.44 -0.41
CA ALA A 231 -15.12 -11.49 0.59
C ALA A 231 -15.77 -10.11 0.80
N GLY A 232 -17.10 -10.09 0.70
CA GLY A 232 -17.96 -8.92 0.93
C GLY A 232 -18.55 -8.79 2.33
N ASP A 233 -18.00 -9.52 3.30
CA ASP A 233 -18.49 -9.62 4.68
C ASP A 233 -17.35 -9.93 5.65
N VAL A 234 -16.25 -9.19 5.51
CA VAL A 234 -15.10 -9.27 6.43
C VAL A 234 -15.33 -8.56 7.76
N GLY A 235 -16.41 -7.78 7.88
CA GLY A 235 -16.75 -6.95 9.03
C GLY A 235 -15.80 -5.77 9.23
N GLY A 236 -15.96 -5.08 10.35
CA GLY A 236 -15.15 -3.91 10.70
C GLY A 236 -15.74 -2.62 10.12
N HIS A 237 -16.35 -1.82 10.97
CA HIS A 237 -16.63 -0.41 10.74
C HIS A 237 -16.02 0.33 11.93
N PRO A 238 -15.42 1.51 11.73
CA PRO A 238 -14.79 2.24 12.83
C PRO A 238 -15.83 2.80 13.82
N ASP A 239 -17.07 2.98 13.38
CA ASP A 239 -18.21 3.31 14.24
C ASP A 239 -19.52 2.68 13.73
N THR A 240 -20.65 3.08 14.31
CA THR A 240 -22.00 2.58 13.97
C THR A 240 -22.80 3.54 13.08
N SER A 241 -22.19 4.62 12.59
CA SER A 241 -22.85 5.69 11.81
C SER A 241 -22.93 5.37 10.32
N TYR A 242 -22.16 4.37 9.85
CA TYR A 242 -22.20 3.92 8.47
C TYR A 242 -23.62 3.52 8.03
N ASN A 243 -23.93 3.81 6.76
CA ASN A 243 -25.22 3.42 6.18
C ASN A 243 -25.15 1.99 5.62
N PRO A 244 -25.79 0.98 6.24
CA PRO A 244 -25.68 -0.42 5.82
C PRO A 244 -26.28 -0.70 4.43
N ASN A 245 -27.06 0.22 3.87
CA ASN A 245 -27.62 0.11 2.54
C ASN A 245 -26.64 0.55 1.43
N MET A 246 -25.47 1.08 1.80
CA MET A 246 -24.43 1.42 0.83
C MET A 246 -23.73 0.15 0.34
N LEU A 247 -24.08 -0.28 -0.87
CA LEU A 247 -23.56 -1.51 -1.47
C LEU A 247 -22.27 -1.24 -2.24
N PRO A 248 -21.16 -1.93 -1.95
CA PRO A 248 -19.96 -1.86 -2.77
C PRO A 248 -20.16 -2.64 -4.08
N ALA A 249 -19.66 -2.11 -5.18
CA ALA A 249 -19.58 -2.84 -6.45
C ALA A 249 -18.20 -3.49 -6.60
N VAL A 250 -18.12 -4.82 -6.73
CA VAL A 250 -16.85 -5.51 -7.05
C VAL A 250 -16.95 -6.14 -8.41
N ASP A 251 -16.05 -5.76 -9.30
CA ASP A 251 -16.17 -6.11 -10.71
C ASP A 251 -14.82 -6.22 -11.43
N SER A 252 -14.70 -7.09 -12.43
CA SER A 252 -13.50 -7.15 -13.31
C SER A 252 -12.21 -7.36 -12.51
N VAL A 253 -12.18 -8.45 -11.74
CA VAL A 253 -11.01 -8.92 -11.00
C VAL A 253 -10.42 -10.12 -11.73
N THR A 254 -9.19 -10.00 -12.20
CA THR A 254 -8.45 -11.07 -12.86
C THR A 254 -7.29 -11.53 -11.97
N ILE A 255 -7.26 -12.82 -11.65
CA ILE A 255 -6.16 -13.44 -10.91
C ILE A 255 -5.62 -14.58 -11.76
N LYS A 256 -4.36 -14.48 -12.18
CA LYS A 256 -3.76 -15.43 -13.13
C LYS A 256 -2.36 -15.89 -12.78
N ASN A 257 -1.96 -17.07 -13.23
CA ASN A 257 -0.62 -17.62 -13.01
C ASN A 257 -0.24 -17.61 -11.51
N VAL A 258 -1.05 -18.28 -10.70
CA VAL A 258 -0.82 -18.40 -9.26
C VAL A 258 -0.41 -19.83 -8.96
N TRP A 259 0.74 -20.02 -8.34
CA TRP A 259 1.24 -21.32 -7.91
C TRP A 259 1.38 -21.35 -6.39
N GLY A 260 0.77 -22.33 -5.73
CA GLY A 260 0.76 -22.44 -4.28
C GLY A 260 1.09 -23.84 -3.79
N GLN A 261 1.97 -23.93 -2.81
CA GLN A 261 2.29 -25.16 -2.08
C GLN A 261 2.01 -25.01 -0.59
N ASN A 262 1.79 -26.13 0.11
CA ASN A 262 1.47 -26.17 1.54
C ASN A 262 0.25 -25.29 1.90
N ILE A 263 -0.71 -25.17 0.99
CA ILE A 263 -1.93 -24.38 1.16
C ILE A 263 -2.93 -25.15 2.04
N LYS A 264 -3.52 -24.51 3.05
CA LYS A 264 -4.53 -25.18 3.92
C LYS A 264 -5.94 -25.11 3.33
N GLN A 265 -6.32 -23.99 2.72
CA GLN A 265 -7.61 -23.79 2.06
C GLN A 265 -7.38 -23.13 0.71
N ALA A 266 -7.93 -23.70 -0.37
CA ALA A 266 -7.70 -23.22 -1.73
C ALA A 266 -8.20 -21.78 -1.92
N GLY A 267 -9.51 -21.58 -1.88
CA GLY A 267 -10.05 -20.23 -1.92
C GLY A 267 -11.52 -20.08 -1.56
N LEU A 268 -11.90 -18.82 -1.32
CA LEU A 268 -13.26 -18.40 -1.00
C LEU A 268 -13.61 -17.15 -1.80
N VAL A 269 -14.74 -17.18 -2.50
CA VAL A 269 -15.28 -16.03 -3.25
C VAL A 269 -16.73 -15.80 -2.84
N ARG A 270 -16.92 -14.89 -1.88
CA ARG A 270 -18.21 -14.62 -1.25
C ARG A 270 -18.60 -13.18 -1.51
N GLY A 271 -19.47 -12.98 -2.49
CA GLY A 271 -20.07 -11.68 -2.77
C GLY A 271 -21.18 -11.31 -1.79
N ILE A 272 -21.91 -10.27 -2.15
CA ILE A 272 -23.03 -9.74 -1.40
C ILE A 272 -24.31 -10.02 -2.19
N ARG A 273 -25.33 -10.61 -1.57
CA ARG A 273 -26.58 -11.03 -2.25
C ARG A 273 -27.23 -9.95 -3.13
N ASN A 274 -27.18 -8.68 -2.70
CA ASN A 274 -27.74 -7.54 -3.43
C ASN A 274 -26.69 -6.75 -4.24
N SER A 275 -25.43 -7.19 -4.23
CA SER A 275 -24.32 -6.63 -5.00
C SER A 275 -23.35 -7.74 -5.35
N VAL A 276 -23.78 -8.59 -6.29
CA VAL A 276 -23.04 -9.77 -6.74
C VAL A 276 -21.69 -9.35 -7.27
N PHE A 277 -20.64 -10.09 -6.92
CA PHE A 277 -19.31 -9.83 -7.45
C PHE A 277 -19.25 -10.36 -8.88
N SER A 278 -18.99 -9.49 -9.86
CA SER A 278 -19.08 -9.85 -11.27
C SER A 278 -17.74 -9.85 -12.00
N ARG A 279 -17.67 -10.56 -13.12
CA ARG A 279 -16.47 -10.64 -13.97
C ARG A 279 -15.21 -11.02 -13.18
N ILE A 280 -15.35 -11.99 -12.28
CA ILE A 280 -14.23 -12.59 -11.57
C ILE A 280 -13.59 -13.63 -12.50
N CYS A 281 -12.35 -13.41 -12.89
CA CYS A 281 -11.59 -14.33 -13.73
C CYS A 281 -10.45 -14.97 -12.92
N LEU A 282 -10.44 -16.30 -12.87
CA LEU A 282 -9.32 -17.09 -12.36
C LEU A 282 -8.69 -17.85 -13.53
N SER A 283 -7.39 -17.71 -13.78
CA SER A 283 -6.73 -18.38 -14.92
C SER A 283 -5.39 -18.98 -14.53
N ASN A 284 -5.18 -20.27 -14.75
CA ASN A 284 -3.94 -20.95 -14.37
C ASN A 284 -3.60 -20.72 -12.87
N VAL A 285 -4.54 -21.10 -12.00
CA VAL A 285 -4.39 -21.01 -10.53
C VAL A 285 -4.24 -22.43 -9.98
N LYS A 286 -3.05 -22.75 -9.47
CA LYS A 286 -2.67 -24.09 -9.03
C LYS A 286 -2.27 -24.05 -7.57
N LEU A 287 -3.14 -24.52 -6.70
CA LEU A 287 -2.94 -24.53 -5.25
C LEU A 287 -2.87 -25.98 -4.77
N TYR A 288 -1.82 -26.33 -4.04
CA TYR A 288 -1.59 -27.66 -3.51
C TYR A 288 -1.35 -27.57 -1.99
N GLY A 289 -1.98 -28.47 -1.23
CA GLY A 289 -1.70 -28.63 0.20
C GLY A 289 -0.88 -29.88 0.48
N SER A 290 -0.37 -29.98 1.71
CA SER A 290 0.27 -31.18 2.22
C SER A 290 -0.70 -32.35 2.46
N ALA A 291 -2.01 -32.05 2.48
CA ALA A 291 -3.11 -33.00 2.52
C ALA A 291 -4.19 -32.57 1.52
N ALA A 292 -5.26 -33.35 1.37
CA ALA A 292 -6.42 -32.96 0.57
C ALA A 292 -6.94 -31.58 1.01
N ILE A 293 -6.85 -30.60 0.12
CA ILE A 293 -7.28 -29.23 0.39
C ILE A 293 -8.78 -29.10 0.19
N GLY A 294 -9.42 -28.34 1.07
CA GLY A 294 -10.85 -28.06 0.97
C GLY A 294 -11.20 -27.44 -0.38
N PRO A 295 -12.37 -27.76 -0.96
CA PRO A 295 -12.81 -27.19 -2.23
C PRO A 295 -13.02 -25.69 -2.11
N TRP A 296 -13.05 -25.01 -3.26
CA TRP A 296 -13.45 -23.61 -3.32
C TRP A 296 -14.86 -23.42 -2.77
N LYS A 297 -15.08 -22.30 -2.06
CA LYS A 297 -16.40 -21.90 -1.58
C LYS A 297 -16.82 -20.62 -2.27
N CYS A 298 -17.91 -20.66 -3.03
CA CYS A 298 -18.41 -19.50 -3.75
C CYS A 298 -19.85 -19.19 -3.38
N ARG A 299 -20.21 -17.92 -3.42
CA ARG A 299 -21.58 -17.43 -3.24
C ARG A 299 -21.70 -16.03 -3.79
N ASP A 300 -22.84 -15.70 -4.39
CA ASP A 300 -23.16 -14.34 -4.85
C ASP A 300 -22.07 -13.78 -5.79
N VAL A 301 -21.58 -14.61 -6.72
CA VAL A 301 -20.50 -14.28 -7.65
C VAL A 301 -20.81 -14.78 -9.06
N SER A 302 -20.34 -14.06 -10.07
CA SER A 302 -20.31 -14.49 -11.47
C SER A 302 -18.93 -14.24 -12.11
N GLY A 303 -18.55 -15.10 -13.05
CA GLY A 303 -17.25 -15.04 -13.68
C GLY A 303 -16.87 -16.34 -14.37
N GLY A 304 -15.56 -16.56 -14.54
CA GLY A 304 -15.04 -17.78 -15.16
C GLY A 304 -13.70 -18.19 -14.58
N ALA A 305 -13.45 -19.49 -14.60
CA ALA A 305 -12.23 -20.11 -14.14
C ALA A 305 -11.67 -21.03 -15.24
N LEU A 306 -10.44 -20.76 -15.66
CA LEU A 306 -9.71 -21.54 -16.66
C LEU A 306 -8.49 -22.18 -16.01
N ASP A 307 -8.35 -23.49 -16.15
CA ASP A 307 -7.17 -24.23 -15.67
C ASP A 307 -6.88 -24.03 -14.17
N VAL A 308 -7.92 -24.08 -13.33
CA VAL A 308 -7.83 -23.89 -11.87
C VAL A 308 -7.81 -25.24 -11.14
N GLN A 309 -6.88 -25.41 -10.21
CA GLN A 309 -6.74 -26.58 -9.34
C GLN A 309 -6.56 -26.14 -7.88
N PRO A 310 -7.35 -26.69 -6.92
CA PRO A 310 -8.49 -27.59 -7.08
C PRO A 310 -9.59 -27.01 -7.94
N SER A 311 -10.49 -27.87 -8.42
CA SER A 311 -11.61 -27.45 -9.27
C SER A 311 -12.38 -26.28 -8.61
N PRO A 312 -12.66 -25.22 -9.38
CA PRO A 312 -13.38 -24.05 -8.89
C PRO A 312 -14.85 -24.39 -8.59
N CYS A 313 -15.55 -23.49 -7.92
CA CYS A 313 -16.99 -23.62 -7.71
C CYS A 313 -17.77 -23.54 -9.03
N THR A 314 -18.98 -24.08 -9.05
CA THR A 314 -19.89 -24.04 -10.21
C THR A 314 -20.23 -22.64 -10.69
N GLU A 315 -20.29 -21.67 -9.77
CA GLU A 315 -20.54 -20.25 -10.04
C GLU A 315 -19.44 -19.60 -10.90
N LEU A 316 -18.24 -20.19 -10.89
CA LEU A 316 -17.10 -19.79 -11.72
C LEU A 316 -16.78 -20.82 -12.81
N ALA A 317 -17.56 -21.89 -12.94
CA ALA A 317 -17.32 -22.97 -13.91
C ALA A 317 -17.86 -22.67 -15.32
N SER A 318 -18.35 -21.45 -15.58
CA SER A 318 -18.84 -21.03 -16.90
C SER A 318 -17.70 -21.06 -17.93
N THR A 319 -17.74 -22.06 -18.82
CA THR A 319 -16.81 -22.25 -19.95
C THR A 319 -17.37 -21.77 -21.29
N SER A 320 -18.52 -21.10 -21.33
CA SER A 320 -19.21 -20.74 -22.59
C SER A 320 -18.98 -19.33 -23.09
N GLU A 321 -18.42 -18.43 -22.29
CA GLU A 321 -17.94 -17.15 -22.79
C GLU A 321 -16.43 -17.23 -22.96
N LYS A 322 -15.98 -17.45 -24.20
CA LYS A 322 -14.59 -17.19 -24.63
C LYS A 322 -14.10 -15.75 -24.31
N GLY A 323 -14.93 -14.92 -23.67
CA GLY A 323 -14.68 -13.55 -23.20
C GLY A 323 -14.72 -13.32 -21.68
N SER A 324 -15.07 -14.28 -20.81
CA SER A 324 -15.15 -13.97 -19.35
C SER A 324 -13.78 -13.71 -18.72
N CYS A 325 -12.74 -14.27 -19.34
CA CYS A 325 -11.33 -14.09 -19.01
C CYS A 325 -10.55 -13.37 -20.14
N THR A 326 -11.23 -12.65 -21.05
CA THR A 326 -10.50 -11.79 -21.99
C THR A 326 -9.88 -10.64 -21.22
N VAL A 327 -8.56 -10.60 -21.29
CA VAL A 327 -7.69 -9.61 -20.66
C VAL A 327 -8.17 -8.21 -21.06
N SER A 328 -8.78 -7.48 -20.13
CA SER A 328 -8.73 -6.02 -20.21
C SER A 328 -7.26 -5.67 -20.03
N SER A 329 -6.66 -5.05 -21.05
CA SER A 329 -5.29 -4.53 -20.98
C SER A 329 -5.21 -3.52 -19.85
N ALA A 330 -4.86 -3.96 -18.65
CA ALA A 330 -4.60 -3.06 -17.53
C ALA A 330 -3.48 -2.13 -17.97
N VAL A 331 -3.75 -0.82 -17.96
CA VAL A 331 -2.74 0.19 -18.26
C VAL A 331 -1.74 0.15 -17.11
N LYS A 332 -0.59 -0.46 -17.36
CA LYS A 332 0.52 -0.50 -16.41
C LYS A 332 1.06 0.92 -16.28
N VAL A 333 0.93 1.50 -15.09
CA VAL A 333 1.59 2.76 -14.77
C VAL A 333 3.06 2.43 -14.55
N ILE A 334 3.87 2.59 -15.60
CA ILE A 334 5.33 2.57 -15.50
C ILE A 334 5.77 4.01 -15.31
N LEU A 335 6.13 4.38 -14.08
CA LEU A 335 6.85 5.64 -13.84
C LEU A 335 8.30 5.44 -14.30
N SER A 336 8.54 5.47 -15.61
CA SER A 336 9.89 5.47 -16.17
C SER A 336 10.46 6.89 -16.04
N GLY A 337 11.34 7.09 -15.06
CA GLY A 337 11.98 8.38 -14.83
C GLY A 337 13.02 8.40 -13.71
N PHE A 338 13.02 7.42 -12.81
CA PHE A 338 14.04 7.33 -11.79
C PHE A 338 15.25 6.55 -12.31
N ASN A 339 16.23 7.27 -12.87
CA ASN A 339 17.58 6.72 -13.04
C ASN A 339 18.41 7.09 -11.79
N PRO A 340 18.62 6.16 -10.83
CA PRO A 340 19.42 6.45 -9.64
C PRO A 340 20.88 6.84 -9.97
N GLU A 341 21.43 6.41 -11.12
CA GLU A 341 22.80 6.76 -11.53
C GLU A 341 22.93 8.22 -11.98
N LEU A 342 21.89 8.83 -12.57
CA LEU A 342 21.95 10.22 -13.03
C LEU A 342 22.06 11.21 -11.85
N HIS A 343 21.52 10.88 -10.68
CA HIS A 343 21.65 11.70 -9.47
C HIS A 343 22.98 11.54 -8.71
N MET A 344 23.73 10.45 -8.93
CA MET A 344 25.08 10.30 -8.35
C MET A 344 26.08 11.31 -8.93
N SER A 345 25.84 11.81 -10.15
CA SER A 345 26.67 12.84 -10.80
C SER A 345 26.56 14.24 -10.16
N TRP A 346 25.49 14.50 -9.39
CA TRP A 346 25.29 15.78 -8.71
C TRP A 346 26.01 15.87 -7.36
N ASN A 347 26.08 14.78 -6.60
CA ASN A 347 26.73 14.77 -5.29
C ASN A 347 28.26 14.92 -5.36
N SER A 348 28.87 14.53 -6.49
CA SER A 348 30.31 14.72 -6.73
C SER A 348 30.69 16.18 -7.02
N ALA A 349 29.77 16.99 -7.53
CA ALA A 349 30.02 18.41 -7.81
C ALA A 349 29.91 19.30 -6.56
N ILE A 350 29.08 18.93 -5.57
CA ILE A 350 28.88 19.70 -4.33
C ILE A 350 30.03 19.44 -3.33
N ALA A 351 30.58 18.22 -3.30
CA ALA A 351 31.68 17.86 -2.40
C ALA A 351 33.02 18.59 -2.70
N SER A 352 33.15 19.22 -3.87
CA SER A 352 34.39 19.87 -4.32
C SER A 352 34.55 21.36 -3.97
N ARG A 353 33.63 21.97 -3.22
CA ARG A 353 33.72 23.39 -2.83
C ARG A 353 33.99 23.54 -1.33
N PRO A 354 35.15 24.11 -0.92
CA PRO A 354 35.45 24.30 0.49
C PRO A 354 34.63 25.47 1.05
N PHE A 355 33.80 25.21 2.07
CA PHE A 355 33.17 26.25 2.88
C PHE A 355 33.95 26.44 4.19
N PRO A 356 34.31 27.68 4.59
CA PRO A 356 35.17 27.91 5.73
C PRO A 356 34.38 28.40 6.94
N TRP A 357 33.97 27.54 7.89
CA TRP A 357 33.70 27.98 9.26
C TRP A 357 33.98 26.86 10.26
N THR A 358 34.84 27.15 11.23
CA THR A 358 35.21 26.31 12.37
C THR A 358 34.04 26.13 13.33
N ALA A 359 33.70 24.89 13.67
CA ALA A 359 32.71 24.56 14.69
C ALA A 359 33.24 24.89 16.09
N SER A 360 32.39 25.51 16.92
CA SER A 360 32.52 25.52 18.38
C SER A 360 31.16 25.18 18.99
N PRO A 361 31.09 24.41 20.09
CA PRO A 361 29.84 23.91 20.63
C PRO A 361 29.11 25.02 21.40
N VAL A 362 27.86 25.31 21.01
CA VAL A 362 26.97 26.19 21.79
C VAL A 362 25.84 25.35 22.38
N SER A 363 25.82 25.27 23.71
CA SER A 363 24.68 24.81 24.49
C SER A 363 23.57 25.85 24.43
N ILE A 364 22.36 25.48 24.01
CA ILE A 364 21.20 26.39 24.01
C ILE A 364 20.17 25.92 25.05
N ALA A 365 19.98 26.78 26.05
CA ALA A 365 18.89 26.75 27.01
C ALA A 365 17.60 27.33 26.40
N LEU A 366 16.46 26.88 26.93
CA LEU A 366 15.10 27.25 26.51
C LEU A 366 14.84 28.77 26.57
N ALA A 367 14.25 29.32 25.50
CA ALA A 367 13.69 30.67 25.49
C ALA A 367 12.26 30.69 24.88
N SER A 368 11.41 31.56 25.44
CA SER A 368 9.96 31.70 25.22
C SER A 368 9.56 32.39 23.90
N PRO A 369 8.28 32.29 23.46
CA PRO A 369 7.88 32.61 22.08
C PRO A 369 7.51 34.08 21.89
N ALA A 370 8.30 34.81 21.11
CA ALA A 370 7.86 36.06 20.47
C ALA A 370 8.79 36.40 19.30
N GLN A 371 8.36 36.10 18.07
CA GLN A 371 8.59 36.85 16.81
C GLN A 371 8.33 35.93 15.61
N ALA A 372 7.11 35.99 15.08
CA ALA A 372 6.79 35.52 13.75
C ALA A 372 6.95 36.69 12.76
N ARG A 373 7.72 36.52 11.69
CA ARG A 373 7.63 37.35 10.47
C ARG A 373 7.44 36.45 9.26
N SER A 374 6.55 36.89 8.37
CA SER A 374 6.13 36.23 7.13
C SER A 374 7.24 36.21 6.09
N THR A 375 7.41 35.09 5.38
CA THR A 375 8.22 35.00 4.17
C THR A 375 7.30 34.79 2.97
N THR A 376 6.77 35.89 2.47
CA THR A 376 6.45 36.05 1.05
C THR A 376 7.66 36.74 0.43
N ASP A 377 8.08 36.33 -0.76
CA ASP A 377 9.19 36.83 -1.59
C ASP A 377 10.40 35.88 -1.68
N MET A 378 10.30 34.93 -2.62
CA MET A 378 11.37 34.55 -3.56
C MET A 378 10.85 33.45 -4.51
N VAL A 379 10.10 33.85 -5.53
CA VAL A 379 9.83 33.02 -6.71
C VAL A 379 10.10 33.91 -7.93
N THR A 380 11.28 33.78 -8.52
CA THR A 380 11.58 34.09 -9.94
C THR A 380 13.05 33.78 -10.19
N GLU A 381 13.31 32.56 -10.68
CA GLU A 381 14.30 32.21 -11.72
C GLU A 381 14.50 30.69 -11.70
N LEU A 382 14.85 30.12 -12.85
CA LEU A 382 14.94 28.68 -13.17
C LEU A 382 13.62 28.05 -13.62
N GLY A 383 13.22 28.42 -14.84
CA GLY A 383 12.27 27.65 -15.62
C GLY A 383 12.75 26.21 -15.79
N TRP A 384 11.97 25.27 -15.29
CA TRP A 384 12.03 23.86 -15.65
C TRP A 384 10.61 23.39 -15.98
N THR A 385 10.33 23.22 -17.26
CA THR A 385 9.20 22.43 -17.73
C THR A 385 9.62 20.96 -17.64
N SER A 386 9.16 20.23 -16.63
CA SER A 386 9.27 18.77 -16.62
C SER A 386 8.24 18.21 -17.60
N SER A 387 8.66 17.96 -18.84
CA SER A 387 7.89 17.20 -19.81
C SER A 387 7.83 15.73 -19.38
N PHE A 388 6.75 15.32 -18.72
CA PHE A 388 6.46 13.90 -18.49
C PHE A 388 5.83 13.31 -19.76
N CYS A 389 6.59 12.49 -20.49
CA CYS A 389 6.07 11.72 -21.62
C CYS A 389 5.25 10.53 -21.10
N ILE A 390 3.93 10.61 -21.24
CA ILE A 390 3.05 9.46 -21.24
C ILE A 390 3.39 8.61 -22.47
N SER A 391 4.04 7.46 -22.28
CA SER A 391 4.17 6.48 -23.35
C SER A 391 2.89 5.65 -23.42
N LEU A 392 1.93 6.10 -24.24
CA LEU A 392 0.86 5.24 -24.72
C LEU A 392 1.46 4.29 -25.77
N LYS A 393 1.79 3.06 -25.39
CA LYS A 393 1.97 2.00 -26.38
C LYS A 393 0.59 1.61 -26.91
N LYS A 394 0.34 1.94 -28.18
CA LYS A 394 -0.76 1.38 -28.97
C LYS A 394 -0.53 -0.10 -29.23
#